data_AF-A0A9P3UC42-F1
#
_entry.id   AF-A0A9P3UC42-F1
#
_cell.length_a   1.000
_cell.length_b   1.000
_cell.length_c   1.000
_cell.angle_alpha   90.00
_cell.angle_beta   90.00
_cell.angle_gamma   90.00
#
_symmetry.space_group_name_H-M   'P 1'
#
loop_
_entity.id
_entity.type
_entity.pdbx_description
1 polymer ?
#
loop_
_entity_poly.entity_id
_entity_poly.type
_entity_poly.pdbx_seq_one_letter_code
_entity_poly.pdbx_strand_id
1 'polypeptide(L)' 'MEASAAEDGTLMLLPEGVWSHVQPSEEGSFSAEVGWLFSSSQGIVSRVHFDQSGRAKSASISMERTLNAFIMQ' A
#
# COMPACT_ATOMS: atom_id res chain seq x y z
N MET A 1 28.43 8.18 -3.49
CA MET A 1 27.16 8.13 -4.25
C MET A 1 26.22 7.32 -3.38
N GLU A 2 25.58 7.98 -2.42
CA GLU A 2 24.72 7.32 -1.44
C GLU A 2 23.32 7.23 -2.02
N ALA A 3 22.81 6.01 -2.17
CA ALA A 3 21.40 5.79 -2.43
C ALA A 3 20.65 6.24 -1.17
N SER A 4 20.07 7.45 -1.26
CA SER A 4 19.18 8.02 -0.24
C SER A 4 18.16 6.96 0.16
N ALA A 5 18.16 6.57 1.44
CA ALA A 5 17.12 5.73 2.01
C ALA A 5 15.78 6.44 1.75
N ALA A 6 14.92 5.84 0.93
CA ALA A 6 13.53 6.25 0.86
C ALA A 6 12.97 6.05 2.27
N GLU A 7 12.48 7.12 2.90
CA GLU A 7 11.86 7.04 4.22
C GLU A 7 10.70 6.04 4.15
N ASP A 8 10.84 4.92 4.87
CA ASP A 8 9.84 3.85 4.88
C ASP A 8 8.49 4.41 5.38
N GLY A 9 7.45 4.23 4.58
CA GLY A 9 6.08 4.66 4.91
C GLY A 9 5.58 4.05 6.22
N THR A 10 4.57 4.67 6.84
CA THR A 10 3.99 4.18 8.11
C THR A 10 2.89 3.17 7.83
N LEU A 11 3.13 1.89 8.12
CA LEU A 11 2.13 0.82 8.09
C LEU A 11 1.50 0.63 9.47
N MET A 12 0.18 0.73 9.53
CA MET A 12 -0.62 0.44 10.72
C MET A 12 -1.46 -0.82 10.48
N LEU A 13 -1.25 -1.83 11.33
CA LEU A 13 -2.09 -3.02 11.37
C LEU A 13 -3.28 -2.76 12.31
N LEU A 14 -4.46 -3.06 11.83
CA LEU A 14 -5.73 -2.89 12.53
C LEU A 14 -6.37 -4.27 12.77
N PRO A 15 -7.36 -4.37 13.67
CA PRO A 15 -8.11 -5.60 13.87
C PRO A 15 -8.72 -6.16 12.58
N GLU A 16 -9.04 -7.45 12.60
CA GLU A 16 -9.78 -8.14 11.53
C GLU A 16 -9.12 -8.10 10.14
N GLY A 17 -7.78 -8.11 10.11
CA GLY A 17 -7.02 -8.16 8.86
C GLY A 17 -7.06 -6.86 8.07
N VAL A 18 -7.44 -5.74 8.71
CA VAL A 18 -7.41 -4.41 8.10
C VAL A 18 -6.02 -3.80 8.29
N TRP A 19 -5.56 -3.04 7.30
CA TRP A 19 -4.36 -2.23 7.44
C TRP A 19 -4.55 -0.86 6.79
N SER A 20 -3.76 0.10 7.23
CA SER A 20 -3.61 1.39 6.56
C SER A 20 -2.13 1.70 6.41
N HIS A 21 -1.76 2.30 5.28
CA HIS A 21 -0.39 2.65 4.98
C HIS A 21 -0.35 3.99 4.26
N VAL A 22 0.57 4.85 4.69
CA VAL A 22 0.90 6.10 3.99
C VAL A 22 2.35 6.03 3.56
N GLN A 23 2.57 6.15 2.25
CA GLN A 23 3.89 6.04 1.65
C GLN A 23 4.26 7.35 0.96
N PRO A 24 5.32 8.04 1.41
CA PRO A 24 5.90 9.13 0.65
C PRO A 24 6.36 8.65 -0.73
N SER A 25 6.23 9.52 -1.72
CA SER A 25 6.69 9.32 -3.10
C SER A 25 7.62 10.47 -3.48
N GLU A 26 8.12 10.47 -4.72
CA GLU A 26 9.03 11.51 -5.22
C GLU A 26 8.39 12.91 -5.11
N GLU A 27 9.25 13.93 -4.92
CA GLU A 27 8.85 15.34 -4.97
C GLU A 27 7.72 15.74 -4.01
N GLY A 28 7.64 15.11 -2.83
CA GLY A 28 6.64 15.44 -1.81
C GLY A 28 5.22 14.94 -2.12
N SER A 29 5.05 14.18 -3.20
CA SER A 29 3.83 13.39 -3.42
C SER A 29 3.74 12.25 -2.40
N PHE A 30 2.55 11.68 -2.23
CA PHE A 30 2.36 10.53 -1.36
C PHE A 30 1.18 9.68 -1.81
N SER A 31 1.17 8.41 -1.41
CA SER A 31 -0.01 7.55 -1.52
C SER A 31 -0.54 7.22 -0.14
N ALA A 32 -1.85 7.05 -0.04
CA ALA A 32 -2.50 6.46 1.11
C ALA A 32 -3.26 5.22 0.64
N GLU A 33 -3.18 4.15 1.41
CA GLU A 33 -3.96 2.95 1.17
C GLU A 33 -4.63 2.45 2.45
N VAL A 34 -5.78 1.83 2.23
CA VAL A 34 -6.47 1.02 3.23
C VAL A 34 -6.79 -0.30 2.57
N GLY A 35 -6.44 -1.39 3.23
CA GLY A 35 -6.75 -2.73 2.76
C GLY A 35 -7.45 -3.56 3.81
N TRP A 36 -8.12 -4.60 3.33
CA TRP A 36 -8.78 -5.60 4.16
C TRP A 36 -8.52 -7.00 3.61
N LEU A 37 -7.86 -7.82 4.42
CA LEU A 37 -7.56 -9.22 4.18
C LEU A 37 -8.68 -10.05 4.81
N PHE A 38 -9.76 -10.25 4.07
CA PHE A 38 -10.96 -10.95 4.56
C PHE A 38 -10.84 -12.48 4.51
N SER A 39 -9.78 -13.01 3.90
CA SER A 39 -9.41 -14.42 3.99
C SER A 39 -7.90 -14.57 4.03
N SER A 40 -7.39 -15.75 4.37
CA SER A 40 -5.94 -16.01 4.46
C SER A 40 -5.17 -15.80 3.15
N SER A 41 -5.85 -15.63 2.01
CA SER A 41 -5.21 -15.48 0.70
C SER A 41 -5.91 -14.48 -0.22
N GLN A 42 -6.89 -13.71 0.26
CA GLN A 42 -7.62 -12.73 -0.54
C GLN A 42 -7.87 -11.46 0.26
N GLY A 43 -7.69 -10.32 -0.40
CA GLY A 43 -8.00 -9.02 0.17
C GLY A 43 -8.45 -8.03 -0.88
N ILE A 44 -8.98 -6.91 -0.41
CA ILE A 44 -9.26 -5.73 -1.24
C ILE A 44 -8.38 -4.60 -0.73
N VAL A 45 -7.80 -3.84 -1.66
CA VAL A 45 -7.00 -2.65 -1.36
C VAL A 45 -7.62 -1.46 -2.08
N SER A 46 -7.82 -0.37 -1.35
CA SER A 46 -8.10 0.94 -1.93
C SER A 46 -6.86 1.81 -1.77
N ARG A 47 -6.41 2.41 -2.87
CA ARG A 47 -5.23 3.29 -2.90
C ARG A 47 -5.60 4.62 -3.53
N VAL A 48 -5.10 5.69 -2.94
CA VAL A 48 -5.24 7.06 -3.45
C VAL A 48 -3.85 7.68 -3.57
N HIS A 49 -3.57 8.31 -4.71
CA HIS A 49 -2.34 9.05 -4.93
C HIS A 49 -2.61 10.54 -4.81
N PHE A 50 -1.79 11.23 -4.03
CA PHE A 50 -1.85 12.66 -3.80
C PHE A 50 -0.62 13.34 -4.38
N ASP A 51 -0.81 14.55 -4.90
CA ASP A 51 0.32 15.41 -5.24
C ASP A 51 0.88 16.14 -4.03
N GLN A 52 1.98 16.87 -4.23
CA GLN A 52 2.64 17.69 -3.20
C GLN A 52 1.75 18.76 -2.55
N SER A 53 0.61 19.11 -3.17
CA SER A 53 -0.37 20.04 -2.61
C SER A 53 -1.45 19.35 -1.77
N GLY A 54 -1.38 18.02 -1.64
CA GLY A 54 -2.37 17.19 -0.96
C GLY A 54 -3.63 16.94 -1.79
N ARG A 55 -3.62 17.20 -3.10
CA ARG A 55 -4.77 16.93 -3.98
C ARG A 55 -4.70 15.52 -4.53
N ALA A 56 -5.83 14.82 -4.49
CA ALA A 56 -5.96 13.49 -5.07
C ALA A 56 -5.83 13.56 -6.61
N LYS A 57 -4.87 12.83 -7.16
CA LYS A 57 -4.64 12.66 -8.61
C LYS A 57 -5.34 11.43 -9.17
N SER A 58 -5.39 10.36 -8.40
CA SER A 58 -6.02 9.11 -8.81
C SER A 58 -6.46 8.29 -7.60
N ALA A 59 -7.43 7.41 -7.82
CA ALA A 59 -7.86 6.41 -6.87
C ALA A 59 -8.08 5.08 -7.60
N SER A 60 -7.72 3.98 -6.94
CA SER A 60 -7.97 2.63 -7.43
C SER A 60 -8.48 1.73 -6.31
N ILE A 61 -9.22 0.70 -6.72
CA ILE A 61 -9.60 -0.42 -5.87
C ILE A 61 -9.16 -1.68 -6.60
N SER A 62 -8.50 -2.58 -5.90
CA SER A 62 -7.99 -3.83 -6.46
C SER A 62 -8.27 -5.00 -5.53
N MET A 63 -8.69 -6.12 -6.11
CA MET A 63 -8.81 -7.39 -5.41
C MET A 63 -7.48 -8.12 -5.55
N GLU A 64 -6.81 -8.39 -4.43
CA GLU A 64 -5.52 -9.04 -4.39
C GLU A 64 -5.65 -10.48 -3.92
N ARG A 65 -4.75 -11.35 -4.41
CA ARG A 65 -4.68 -12.76 -4.03
C ARG A 65 -3.24 -13.13 -3.73
N THR A 66 -3.02 -13.79 -2.61
CA THR A 66 -1.70 -14.36 -2.30
C THR A 66 -1.41 -15.46 -3.31
N LEU A 67 -0.35 -15.28 -4.10
CA LEU A 67 0.18 -16.35 -4.92
C LEU A 67 0.91 -17.33 -4.00
N ASN A 68 0.43 -18.57 -3.92
CA ASN A 68 1.19 -19.63 -3.28
C ASN A 68 2.50 -19.80 -4.07
N ALA A 69 3.63 -19.47 -3.45
CA ALA A 69 4.93 -19.77 -4.03
C ALA A 69 5.04 -21.31 -4.11
N PHE A 70 4.82 -21.86 -5.29
CA PHE A 70 5.20 -23.24 -5.58
C PHE A 70 6.73 -23.29 -5.53
N ILE A 71 7.27 -23.71 -4.39
CA ILE A 71 8.66 -24.15 -4.32
C ILE A 71 8.71 -25.45 -5.12
N MET A 72 9.12 -25.37 -6.39
CA MET A 72 9.50 -26.56 -7.15
C MET A 72 10.79 -27.11 -6.49
N GLN A 73 10.66 -28.26 -5.84
CA GLN A 73 11.79 -29.09 -5.41
C GLN A 73 12.31 -29.92 -6.57
#